data_AF-A0A7Z2GAZ9-F1
#
_entry.id   AF-A0A7Z2GAZ9-F1
#
_cell.length_a   1.000
_cell.length_b   1.000
_cell.length_c   1.000
_cell.angle_alpha   90.00
_cell.angle_beta   90.00
_cell.angle_gamma   90.00
#
_symmetry.space_group_name_H-M   'P 1'
#
loop_
_entity.id
_entity.type
_entity.pdbx_description
1 polymer ?
#
loop_
_entity_poly.entity_id
_entity_poly.type
_entity_poly.pdbx_seq_one_letter_code
_entity_poly.pdbx_strand_id
1 'polypeptide(L)'
;MKVHHNAEKLCAWIRQHGAATVRQIAASGTLNSRAASDAVQYAVRHGVVERVKPSGATPSERVQYTLTGRELPVLKSGPPAPSFDALLCAWGIPQKPPIVRAWSSYRFELADCNLDNQEAL
;
A
#
# COMPACT_ATOMS: atom_id res chain seq x y z
N MET A 1 2.29 9.83 5.70
CA MET A 1 1.25 9.71 6.75
C MET A 1 0.52 11.01 7.06
N LYS A 2 1.18 12.17 7.18
CA LYS A 2 0.51 13.45 7.54
C LYS A 2 -0.63 13.88 6.59
N VAL A 3 -0.49 13.68 5.28
CA VAL A 3 -1.50 14.11 4.30
C VAL A 3 -2.81 13.31 4.42
N HIS A 4 -2.73 12.00 4.69
CA HIS A 4 -3.92 11.17 4.91
C HIS A 4 -4.70 11.61 6.15
N HIS A 5 -4.00 11.83 7.26
CA HIS A 5 -4.61 12.35 8.49
C HIS A 5 -5.22 13.75 8.30
N ASN A 6 -4.58 14.61 7.50
CA ASN A 6 -5.16 15.91 7.16
C ASN A 6 -6.41 15.75 6.28
N ALA A 7 -6.45 14.76 5.39
CA ALA A 7 -7.62 14.44 4.59
C ALA A 7 -8.78 13.89 5.46
N GLU A 8 -8.50 13.11 6.51
CA GLU A 8 -9.53 12.69 7.48
C GLU A 8 -10.16 13.91 8.17
N LYS A 9 -9.33 14.83 8.67
CA LYS A 9 -9.79 16.08 9.31
C LYS A 9 -10.62 16.93 8.35
N LEU A 10 -10.17 17.05 7.10
CA LEU A 10 -10.92 17.73 6.03
C LEU A 10 -12.30 17.09 5.83
N CYS A 11 -12.37 15.76 5.71
CA CYS A 11 -13.62 15.05 5.47
C CYS A 11 -14.58 15.19 6.66
N ALA A 12 -14.08 15.11 7.89
CA ALA A 12 -14.88 15.33 9.09
C ALA A 12 -15.47 16.76 9.12
N TRP A 13 -14.68 17.76 8.74
CA TRP A 13 -15.12 19.14 8.71
C TRP A 13 -16.17 19.41 7.62
N ILE A 14 -15.95 18.91 6.39
CA ILE A 14 -16.91 19.04 5.27
C ILE A 14 -18.22 18.32 5.61
N ARG A 15 -18.18 17.17 6.30
CA ARG A 15 -19.38 16.47 6.74
C ARG A 15 -20.26 17.30 7.68
N GLN A 16 -19.66 18.18 8.47
CA GLN A 16 -20.39 19.05 9.41
C GLN A 16 -20.91 20.34 8.74
N HIS A 17 -20.17 20.90 7.78
CA HIS A 17 -20.44 22.23 7.22
C HIS A 17 -21.02 22.21 5.79
N GLY A 18 -21.00 21.06 5.12
CA GLY A 18 -21.36 20.93 3.72
C GLY A 18 -20.25 21.38 2.76
N ALA A 19 -20.63 21.70 1.52
CA ALA A 19 -19.69 22.06 0.46
C ALA A 19 -18.89 23.32 0.80
N ALA A 20 -17.57 23.28 0.59
CA ALA A 20 -16.70 24.35 1.05
C ALA A 20 -15.48 24.62 0.14
N THR A 21 -14.97 25.84 0.23
CA THR A 21 -13.74 26.27 -0.46
C THR A 21 -12.50 26.02 0.40
N VAL A 22 -11.32 25.88 -0.22
CA VAL A 22 -10.03 25.74 0.50
C VAL A 22 -9.81 26.88 1.50
N ARG A 23 -10.24 28.10 1.16
CA ARG A 23 -10.11 29.25 2.06
C ARG A 23 -11.02 29.12 3.29
N GLN A 24 -12.25 28.63 3.15
CA GLN A 24 -13.13 28.39 4.31
C GLN A 24 -12.56 27.30 5.21
N ILE A 25 -12.03 26.23 4.62
CA ILE A 25 -11.34 25.15 5.34
C ILE A 25 -10.14 25.72 6.11
N ALA A 26 -9.31 26.55 5.47
CA ALA A 26 -8.15 27.16 6.13
C ALA A 26 -8.55 28.18 7.21
N ALA A 27 -9.60 28.96 6.96
CA ALA A 27 -10.12 29.95 7.91
C ALA A 27 -10.75 29.31 9.15
N SER A 28 -11.20 28.05 9.06
CA SER A 28 -11.70 27.30 10.23
C SER A 28 -10.62 26.99 11.27
N GLY A 29 -9.34 27.14 10.94
CA GLY A 29 -8.22 26.75 11.79
C GLY A 29 -7.95 25.24 11.83
N THR A 30 -8.83 24.41 11.23
CA THR A 30 -8.68 22.95 11.19
C THR A 30 -7.38 22.52 10.49
N LEU A 31 -7.00 23.25 9.44
CA LEU A 31 -5.78 23.04 8.65
C LEU A 31 -5.21 24.39 8.26
N ASN A 32 -3.88 24.51 8.16
CA ASN A 32 -3.27 25.67 7.51
C ASN A 32 -3.49 25.61 5.98
N SER A 33 -3.29 26.73 5.27
CA SER A 33 -3.59 26.83 3.83
C SER A 33 -2.90 25.76 2.96
N ARG A 34 -1.65 25.41 3.29
CA ARG A 34 -0.88 24.39 2.54
C ARG A 34 -1.42 22.99 2.82
N ALA A 35 -1.62 22.65 4.08
CA ALA A 35 -2.20 21.37 4.50
C ALA A 35 -3.63 21.18 3.97
N ALA A 36 -4.43 22.24 3.92
CA ALA A 36 -5.76 22.23 3.33
C ALA A 36 -5.70 21.93 1.82
N SER A 37 -4.79 22.58 1.10
CA SER A 37 -4.59 22.34 -0.35
C SER A 37 -4.13 20.91 -0.62
N ASP A 38 -3.14 20.42 0.13
CA ASP A 38 -2.63 19.04 -0.02
C ASP A 38 -3.71 18.00 0.31
N ALA A 39 -4.46 18.20 1.39
CA ALA A 39 -5.55 17.32 1.79
C ALA A 39 -6.66 17.26 0.73
N VAL A 40 -7.04 18.41 0.16
CA VAL A 40 -8.03 18.49 -0.92
C VAL A 40 -7.53 17.78 -2.17
N GLN A 41 -6.28 18.02 -2.60
CA GLN A 41 -5.72 17.34 -3.77
C GLN A 41 -5.68 15.83 -3.56
N TYR A 42 -5.27 15.37 -2.38
CA TYR A 42 -5.26 13.96 -2.03
C TYR A 42 -6.68 13.36 -2.06
N ALA A 43 -7.66 14.00 -1.42
CA ALA A 43 -9.03 13.52 -1.37
C ALA A 43 -9.69 13.49 -2.76
N VAL A 44 -9.41 14.49 -3.62
CA VAL A 44 -9.86 14.53 -5.01
C VAL A 44 -9.23 13.40 -5.84
N ARG A 45 -7.91 13.18 -5.69
CA ARG A 45 -7.20 12.10 -6.39
C ARG A 45 -7.77 10.72 -6.07
N HIS A 46 -8.24 10.53 -4.83
CA HIS A 46 -8.85 9.28 -4.39
C HIS A 46 -10.37 9.24 -4.55
N GLY A 47 -10.98 10.28 -5.15
CA GLY A 47 -12.42 10.34 -5.44
C GLY A 47 -13.32 10.44 -4.21
N VAL A 48 -12.77 10.81 -3.05
CA VAL A 48 -13.49 11.02 -1.78
C VAL A 48 -14.21 12.37 -1.78
N VAL A 49 -13.58 13.34 -2.43
CA VAL A 49 -14.07 14.71 -2.58
C VAL A 49 -14.17 15.02 -4.06
N GLU A 50 -15.24 15.69 -4.46
CA GLU A 50 -15.40 16.19 -5.82
C GLU A 50 -15.40 17.72 -5.85
N ARG A 51 -15.09 18.27 -7.02
CA ARG A 51 -15.12 19.70 -7.30
C ARG A 51 -16.50 20.06 -7.85
N VAL A 52 -17.24 20.88 -7.11
CA VAL A 52 -18.53 21.40 -7.54
C VAL A 52 -18.36 22.87 -7.90
N LYS A 53 -18.81 23.22 -9.11
CA LYS A 53 -19.05 24.61 -9.49
C LYS A 53 -20.53 24.89 -9.23
N PRO A 54 -20.87 25.93 -8.47
CA PRO A 54 -22.26 26.36 -8.35
C PRO A 54 -22.85 26.60 -9.75
N SER A 55 -24.06 26.12 -10.01
CA SER A 55 -24.71 26.40 -11.30
C SER A 55 -25.00 27.90 -11.40
N GLY A 56 -24.55 28.54 -12.49
CA GLY A 56 -24.60 30.00 -12.65
C GLY A 56 -23.36 30.76 -12.17
N ALA A 57 -22.34 30.04 -11.71
CA ALA A 57 -21.09 30.62 -11.23
C ALA A 57 -20.34 31.41 -12.33
N THR A 58 -20.00 32.65 -12.02
CA THR A 58 -19.05 33.43 -12.83
C THR A 58 -17.67 32.73 -12.82
N PRO A 59 -16.77 32.98 -13.80
CA PRO A 59 -15.41 32.41 -13.78
C PRO A 59 -14.59 32.73 -12.52
N SER A 60 -15.01 33.77 -11.77
CA SER A 60 -14.43 34.23 -10.50
C SER A 60 -14.93 33.43 -9.28
N GLU A 61 -16.01 32.67 -9.42
CA GLU A 61 -16.56 31.89 -8.32
C GLU A 61 -15.68 30.69 -7.99
N ARG A 62 -15.29 30.64 -6.71
CA ARG A 62 -14.32 29.69 -6.19
C ARG A 62 -14.91 28.28 -6.19
N VAL A 63 -14.15 27.35 -6.75
CA VAL A 63 -14.43 25.91 -6.71
C VAL A 63 -14.73 25.48 -5.27
N GLN A 64 -15.91 24.90 -5.07
CA GLN A 64 -16.30 24.27 -3.82
C GLN A 64 -16.00 22.77 -3.89
N TYR A 65 -15.82 22.18 -2.72
CA TYR A 65 -15.47 20.79 -2.54
C TYR A 65 -16.55 20.14 -1.67
N THR A 66 -17.12 19.04 -2.16
CA THR A 66 -18.11 18.24 -1.42
C THR A 66 -17.69 16.78 -1.34
N LEU A 67 -18.23 16.06 -0.35
CA LEU A 67 -17.98 14.62 -0.19
C LEU A 67 -18.83 13.83 -1.19
N THR A 68 -18.22 12.81 -1.81
CA THR A 68 -18.88 11.89 -2.73
C THR A 68 -19.54 10.70 -2.04
N GLY A 69 -19.30 10.53 -0.73
CA GLY A 69 -19.69 9.34 0.02
C GLY A 69 -18.69 8.18 -0.06
N ARG A 70 -17.63 8.29 -0.89
CA ARG A 70 -16.52 7.33 -0.86
C ARG A 70 -15.66 7.53 0.38
N GLU A 71 -15.19 6.44 0.96
CA GLU A 71 -14.27 6.48 2.10
C GLU A 71 -12.82 6.73 1.64
N LEU A 72 -12.03 7.34 2.53
CA LEU A 72 -10.60 7.47 2.32
C LEU A 72 -9.96 6.07 2.23
N PRO A 73 -8.99 5.88 1.32
CA PRO A 73 -8.34 4.58 1.17
C PRO A 73 -7.61 4.25 2.48
N VAL A 74 -8.03 3.17 3.14
CA VAL A 74 -7.35 2.70 4.35
C VAL A 74 -5.87 2.57 4.03
N LEU A 75 -5.04 3.35 4.74
CA LEU A 75 -3.61 3.13 4.73
C LEU A 75 -3.39 1.74 5.31
N LYS A 76 -3.29 0.74 4.43
CA LYS A 76 -2.73 -0.55 4.82
C LYS A 76 -1.42 -0.21 5.51
N SER A 77 -1.29 -0.58 6.79
CA SER A 77 0.02 -0.74 7.39
C SER A 77 0.85 -1.46 6.32
N GLY A 78 1.95 -0.83 5.91
CA GLY A 78 2.54 -1.04 4.60
C GLY A 78 2.68 -2.53 4.24
N PRO A 79 2.81 -2.86 2.93
CA PRO A 79 3.10 -4.24 2.55
C PRO A 79 4.18 -4.79 3.49
N PRO A 80 4.04 -6.03 4.00
CA PRO A 80 4.98 -6.59 4.95
C PRO A 80 6.38 -6.25 4.45
N ALA A 81 7.21 -5.68 5.35
CA ALA A 81 8.56 -5.25 4.98
C ALA A 81 9.18 -6.32 4.10
N PRO A 82 9.78 -5.96 2.95
CA PRO A 82 10.27 -6.95 2.00
C PRO A 82 11.14 -7.95 2.75
N SER A 83 10.63 -9.17 2.90
CA SER A 83 11.29 -10.24 3.62
C SER A 83 11.72 -11.29 2.62
N PHE A 84 12.78 -12.02 2.95
CA PHE A 84 13.21 -13.15 2.15
C PHE A 84 12.06 -14.15 1.93
N ASP A 85 11.30 -14.41 2.99
CA ASP A 85 10.10 -15.25 2.97
C ASP A 85 9.01 -14.77 2.00
N ALA A 86 8.80 -13.45 1.90
CA ALA A 86 7.86 -12.86 0.95
C ALA A 86 8.34 -13.04 -0.50
N LEU A 87 9.65 -13.00 -0.74
CA LEU A 87 10.24 -13.29 -2.05
C LEU A 87 10.11 -14.77 -2.42
N LEU A 88 10.39 -15.69 -1.48
CA LEU A 88 10.20 -17.13 -1.70
C LEU A 88 8.75 -17.44 -2.07
N CYS A 89 7.79 -16.88 -1.33
CA CYS A 89 6.37 -17.03 -1.63
C CYS A 89 5.99 -16.44 -3.00
N ALA A 90 6.52 -15.28 -3.37
CA ALA A 90 6.26 -14.68 -4.69
C ALA A 90 6.82 -15.52 -5.86
N TRP A 91 7.89 -16.28 -5.62
CA TRP A 91 8.44 -17.26 -6.57
C TRP A 91 7.77 -18.64 -6.51
N GLY A 92 6.75 -18.81 -5.66
CA GLY A 92 6.04 -20.08 -5.51
C GLY A 92 6.85 -21.16 -4.78
N ILE A 93 7.91 -20.77 -4.06
CA ILE A 93 8.68 -21.68 -3.21
C ILE A 93 7.89 -21.89 -1.91
N PRO A 94 7.43 -23.12 -1.61
CA PRO A 94 6.66 -23.38 -0.41
C PRO A 94 7.58 -23.29 0.81
N GLN A 95 7.21 -22.46 1.79
CA GLN A 95 7.95 -22.35 3.06
C GLN A 95 7.96 -23.65 3.87
N LYS A 96 6.94 -24.48 3.66
CA LYS A 96 6.86 -25.81 4.26
C LYS A 96 7.25 -26.84 3.20
N PRO A 97 8.33 -27.62 3.41
CA PRO A 97 8.73 -28.63 2.45
C PRO A 97 7.59 -29.66 2.28
N PRO A 98 7.29 -30.08 1.04
CA PRO A 98 6.29 -31.11 0.81
C PRO A 98 6.76 -32.42 1.43
N ILE A 99 5.84 -33.14 2.07
CA ILE A 99 6.12 -34.48 2.58
C ILE A 99 6.17 -35.42 1.38
N VAL A 100 7.37 -35.72 0.90
CA VAL A 100 7.61 -36.74 -0.12
C VAL A 100 7.75 -38.11 0.56
N ARG A 101 7.07 -39.12 0.02
CA ARG A 101 7.31 -40.51 0.44
C ARG A 101 8.72 -40.88 -0.03
N ALA A 102 9.64 -41.04 0.92
CA ALA A 102 10.96 -41.58 0.62
C ALA A 102 10.80 -43.00 0.09
N TRP A 103 11.09 -43.21 -1.20
CA TRP A 103 11.35 -44.54 -1.70
C TRP A 103 12.77 -44.90 -1.29
N SER A 104 12.98 -46.16 -0.92
CA SER A 104 14.25 -46.66 -0.40
C SER A 104 15.42 -46.14 -1.24
N SER A 105 16.24 -45.28 -0.65
CA SER A 105 17.48 -44.84 -1.24
C SER A 105 18.47 -46.01 -1.20
N TYR A 106 18.82 -46.56 -2.36
CA TYR A 106 19.92 -47.51 -2.44
C TYR A 106 21.23 -46.72 -2.34
N ARG A 107 22.01 -46.97 -1.29
CA ARG A 107 23.32 -46.34 -1.09
C ARG A 107 24.35 -47.19 -1.84
N PHE A 108 24.84 -46.69 -2.96
CA PHE A 108 26.04 -47.25 -3.60
C PHE A 108 27.26 -46.74 -2.83
N GLU A 109 27.86 -47.59 -2.01
CA GLU A 109 29.19 -47.33 -1.50
C GLU A 109 30.18 -47.76 -2.59
N LEU A 110 30.93 -46.80 -3.12
CA LEU A 110 32.06 -47.09 -3.98
C LEU A 110 33.09 -47.79 -3.09
N ALA A 111 33.32 -49.08 -3.33
CA ALA A 111 34.45 -49.76 -2.74
C ALA A 111 35.71 -49.06 -3.26
N ASP A 112 36.51 -48.50 -2.36
CA ASP A 112 37.85 -48.03 -2.70
C ASP A 112 38.62 -49.24 -3.23
N CYS A 113 38.84 -49.29 -4.54
CA CYS A 113 39.70 -50.28 -5.16
C CYS A 113 41.14 -50.01 -4.66
N ASN A 114 41.54 -50.70 -3.58
CA ASN A 114 42.94 -50.82 -3.20
C ASN A 114 43.69 -51.53 -4.33
N LEU A 115 44.25 -50.75 -5.24
CA LEU A 115 45.29 -51.16 -6.18
C LEU A 115 46.62 -51.23 -5.43
N ASP A 116 46.72 -52.13 -4.46
CA ASP A 116 47.99 -52.48 -3.84
C ASP A 116 48.24 -53.99 -3.96
N ASN A 117 49.22 -54.29 -4.82
CA ASN A 117 50.04 -55.50 -4.88
C ASN A 117 49.43 -56.80 -5.43
N GLN A 118 49.76 -57.11 -6.69
CA GLN A 118 50.34 -58.39 -7.17
C GLN A 118 51.02 -58.12 -8.53
N GLU A 119 52.18 -58.63 -8.95
CA GLU A 119 53.16 -59.55 -8.38
C GLU A 119 54.46 -59.48 -9.21
N ALA A 120 55.52 -59.99 -8.61
CA ALA A 120 56.88 -60.22 -9.11
C ALA A 120 57.02 -60.69 -10.57
N LEU A 121 58.10 -60.23 -11.22
CA LEU A 121 59.10 -61.05 -11.93
C LEU A 121 60.47 -60.36 -11.86
#